data_AF-A0AA96LBA8-F1
#
_entry.id   AF-A0AA96LBA8-F1
#
_cell.length_a   1.000
_cell.length_b   1.000
_cell.length_c   1.000
_cell.angle_alpha   90.00
_cell.angle_beta   90.00
_cell.angle_gamma   90.00
#
_symmetry.space_group_name_H-M   'P 1'
#
loop_
_entity.id
_entity.type
_entity.pdbx_description
1 polymer ?
#
loop_
_entity_poly.entity_id
_entity_poly.type
_entity_poly.pdbx_seq_one_letter_code
_entity_poly.pdbx_strand_id
1 'polypeptide(L)'
;MLRHLGVHIDLNNINVNSIDRSSGIFIGPNTQWGWSAHSKSLAGFGTINGMFNRCSHNLNVVYDNDLIDTPIDDRDIMISRVIRSEGVEITS
;
A
#
# COMPACT_ATOMS: atom_id res chain seq x y z
N MET A 1 4.09 -24.77 33.91
CA MET A 1 3.18 -23.96 33.08
C MET A 1 3.89 -22.64 32.77
N LEU A 2 4.47 -22.48 31.58
CA LEU A 2 5.18 -21.25 31.19
C LEU A 2 4.14 -20.22 30.74
N ARG A 3 3.95 -19.15 31.52
CA ARG A 3 3.23 -17.96 31.05
C ARG A 3 4.08 -17.33 29.96
N HIS A 4 3.59 -17.28 28.72
CA HIS A 4 4.11 -16.31 27.76
C HIS A 4 3.86 -14.92 28.33
N LEU A 5 4.95 -14.23 28.68
CA LEU A 5 4.93 -12.79 28.93
C LEU A 5 4.49 -12.16 27.61
N GLY A 6 3.26 -11.65 27.59
CA GLY A 6 2.74 -10.92 26.45
C GLY A 6 3.62 -9.71 26.15
N VAL A 7 3.80 -9.41 24.87
CA VAL A 7 4.50 -8.21 24.44
C VAL A 7 3.53 -7.03 24.54
N HIS A 8 3.84 -6.08 25.41
CA HIS A 8 3.11 -4.82 25.55
C HIS A 8 3.77 -3.77 24.66
N ILE A 9 2.99 -3.17 23.76
CA ILE A 9 3.48 -2.13 22.84
C ILE A 9 2.69 -0.85 23.13
N ASP A 10 3.32 0.11 23.79
CA ASP A 10 2.79 1.45 23.96
C ASP A 10 3.39 2.38 22.91
N LEU A 11 2.55 2.84 21.99
CA LEU A 11 2.93 3.89 21.06
C LEU A 11 2.38 5.21 21.59
N ASN A 12 3.26 6.15 21.91
CA ASN A 12 2.87 7.49 22.32
C ASN A 12 2.14 8.20 21.17
N ASN A 13 2.74 8.29 19.98
CA ASN A 13 2.11 8.86 18.79
C ASN A 13 2.66 8.23 17.50
N ILE A 14 1.79 8.10 16.50
CA ILE A 14 2.20 7.89 15.11
C ILE A 14 1.79 9.15 14.35
N ASN A 15 2.77 10.01 14.06
CA ASN A 15 2.50 11.21 13.29
C ASN A 15 2.88 11.00 11.82
N VAL A 16 1.90 11.22 10.94
CA VAL A 16 2.01 10.93 9.52
C VAL A 16 1.64 12.20 8.77
N ASN A 17 2.66 12.87 8.23
CA ASN A 17 2.44 14.13 7.54
C ASN A 17 1.87 13.92 6.12
N SER A 18 2.19 12.80 5.48
CA SER A 18 1.60 12.40 4.21
C SER A 18 1.83 10.91 3.96
N ILE A 19 0.84 10.28 3.32
CA ILE A 19 0.92 8.96 2.70
C ILE A 19 0.35 9.15 1.30
N ASP A 20 0.96 8.51 0.30
CA ASP A 20 0.47 8.54 -1.08
C ASP A 20 0.02 7.13 -1.51
N ARG A 21 -0.33 6.97 -2.79
CA ARG A 21 -0.94 5.77 -3.36
C ARG A 21 -0.24 4.48 -2.93
N SER A 22 -1.05 3.43 -2.76
CA SER A 22 -0.57 2.05 -2.53
C SER A 22 0.24 1.90 -1.24
N SER A 23 -0.24 2.53 -0.17
CA SER A 23 0.47 2.59 1.11
C SER A 23 -0.43 2.22 2.28
N GLY A 24 0.18 1.84 3.40
CA GLY A 24 -0.54 1.60 4.65
C GLY A 24 0.40 1.62 5.85
N ILE A 25 -0.18 1.77 7.04
CA ILE A 25 0.53 1.73 8.32
C ILE A 25 -0.02 0.55 9.11
N PHE A 26 0.86 -0.34 9.54
CA PHE A 26 0.49 -1.58 10.21
C PHE A 26 1.27 -1.73 11.50
N ILE A 27 0.56 -1.99 12.58
CA ILE A 27 1.09 -2.05 13.94
C ILE A 27 0.62 -3.35 14.59
N GLY A 28 1.51 -3.99 15.33
CA GLY A 28 1.25 -5.29 15.95
C GLY A 28 1.35 -6.45 14.94
N PRO A 29 1.08 -7.68 15.39
CA PRO A 29 1.15 -8.86 14.54
C PRO A 29 0.14 -8.75 13.40
N ASN A 30 0.62 -8.69 12.17
CA ASN A 30 -0.24 -8.56 11.00
C ASN A 30 0.32 -9.41 9.85
N THR A 31 -0.57 -9.74 8.93
CA THR A 31 -0.23 -10.46 7.71
C THR A 31 -1.01 -9.82 6.58
N GLN A 32 -0.30 -9.29 5.60
CA GLN A 32 -0.87 -8.56 4.48
C GLN A 32 -0.58 -9.33 3.21
N TRP A 33 -1.64 -9.84 2.62
CA TRP A 33 -1.62 -10.52 1.33
C TRP A 33 -2.57 -9.78 0.41
N GLY A 34 -2.45 -9.95 -0.91
CA GLY A 34 -3.42 -9.33 -1.80
C GLY A 34 -3.08 -7.93 -2.28
N TRP A 35 -1.89 -7.39 -1.98
CA TRP A 35 -1.56 -6.02 -2.35
C TRP A 35 -1.19 -5.94 -3.83
N SER A 36 -2.09 -5.41 -4.64
CA SER A 36 -1.79 -4.92 -5.99
C SER A 36 -2.18 -3.45 -6.09
N ALA A 37 -1.46 -2.72 -6.92
CA ALA A 37 -1.83 -1.37 -7.28
C ALA A 37 -1.28 -1.01 -8.65
N HIS A 38 -2.11 -0.33 -9.43
CA HIS A 38 -1.78 0.05 -10.79
C HIS A 38 -2.22 1.50 -11.00
N SER A 39 -1.39 2.27 -11.69
CA SER A 39 -1.75 3.63 -12.05
C SER A 39 -1.03 4.06 -13.32
N LYS A 40 -1.77 4.71 -14.22
CA LYS A 40 -1.19 5.64 -15.18
C LYS A 40 -1.28 7.04 -14.59
N SER A 41 -0.24 7.85 -14.73
CA SER A 41 -0.33 9.27 -14.38
C SER A 41 0.35 10.14 -15.41
N LEU A 42 -0.33 11.22 -15.78
CA LEU A 42 0.18 12.26 -16.66
C LEU A 42 0.13 13.58 -15.89
N ALA A 43 1.26 13.95 -15.28
CA ALA A 43 1.38 15.24 -14.62
C ALA A 43 1.86 16.26 -15.67
N GLY A 44 0.91 16.89 -16.37
CA GLY A 44 1.24 17.88 -17.41
C GLY A 44 2.10 19.02 -16.86
N PHE A 45 1.57 19.78 -15.91
CA PHE A 45 2.31 20.87 -15.24
C PHE A 45 2.84 20.50 -13.85
N GLY A 46 2.38 19.38 -13.29
CA GLY A 46 2.73 18.97 -11.93
C GLY A 46 2.21 19.91 -10.86
N THR A 47 2.91 19.96 -9.73
CA THR A 47 2.51 20.72 -8.53
C THR A 47 3.40 21.93 -8.32
N ILE A 48 2.79 23.09 -8.08
CA ILE A 48 3.46 24.28 -7.55
C ILE A 48 3.08 24.42 -6.08
N ASN A 49 4.05 24.56 -5.19
CA ASN A 49 3.79 24.80 -3.77
C ASN A 49 4.72 25.92 -3.24
N GLY A 50 4.30 26.65 -2.21
CA GLY A 50 5.00 27.80 -1.63
C GLY A 50 4.40 29.16 -2.01
N MET A 51 5.02 30.23 -1.53
CA MET A 51 4.57 31.62 -1.76
C MET A 51 5.32 32.26 -2.94
N PHE A 52 4.70 33.25 -3.58
CA PHE A 52 5.26 34.03 -4.70
C PHE A 52 5.60 33.23 -5.97
N ASN A 53 4.94 32.09 -6.17
CA ASN A 53 5.08 31.33 -7.40
C ASN A 53 4.40 32.04 -8.57
N ARG A 54 5.11 32.18 -9.70
CA ARG A 54 4.57 32.71 -10.95
C ARG A 54 4.91 31.76 -12.08
N CYS A 55 3.88 31.26 -12.74
CA CYS A 55 4.02 30.40 -13.91
C CYS A 55 3.20 31.02 -15.05
N SER A 56 3.82 31.25 -16.21
CA SER A 56 3.16 31.82 -17.38
C SER A 56 3.66 31.13 -18.65
N HIS A 57 2.80 31.08 -19.67
CA HIS A 57 3.08 30.45 -20.97
C HIS A 57 3.40 28.95 -20.92
N ASN A 58 2.84 28.23 -19.96
CA ASN A 58 3.02 26.79 -19.88
C ASN A 58 2.09 26.09 -20.88
N LEU A 59 2.65 25.30 -21.77
CA LEU A 59 1.94 24.45 -22.72
C LEU A 59 2.36 23.01 -22.46
N ASN A 60 1.40 22.15 -22.14
CA ASN A 60 1.63 20.72 -21.99
C ASN A 60 0.81 19.99 -23.05
N VAL A 61 1.48 19.26 -23.93
CA VAL A 61 0.85 18.44 -24.95
C VAL A 61 1.27 17.01 -24.68
N VAL A 62 0.30 16.14 -24.45
CA VAL A 62 0.51 14.70 -24.35
C VAL A 62 -0.15 14.07 -25.56
N TYR A 63 0.67 13.42 -26.39
CA TYR A 63 0.20 12.64 -27.52
C TYR A 63 0.47 11.18 -27.20
N ASP A 64 -0.58 10.46 -26.84
CA ASP A 64 -0.54 9.02 -26.56
C ASP A 64 -1.35 8.32 -27.64
N ASN A 65 -0.67 7.73 -28.62
CA ASN A 65 -1.30 7.13 -29.80
C ASN A 65 -1.09 5.62 -29.80
N ASP A 66 -1.54 4.99 -28.74
CA ASP A 66 -1.63 3.54 -28.61
C ASP A 66 -3.05 3.03 -28.91
N LEU A 67 -3.14 1.76 -29.33
CA LEU A 67 -4.41 1.09 -29.60
C LEU A 67 -5.10 0.62 -28.30
N ILE A 68 -4.30 0.35 -27.26
CA ILE A 68 -4.76 -0.04 -25.92
C ILE A 68 -3.83 0.65 -24.91
N ASP A 69 -4.34 1.65 -24.22
CA ASP A 69 -3.62 2.38 -23.18
C ASP A 69 -3.74 1.68 -21.82
N THR A 70 -2.60 1.44 -21.18
CA THR A 70 -2.45 0.84 -19.85
C THR A 70 -3.36 -0.37 -19.57
N PRO A 71 -3.25 -1.45 -20.36
CA PRO A 71 -3.89 -2.70 -19.97
C PRO A 71 -3.26 -3.18 -18.66
N ILE A 72 -4.10 -3.37 -17.65
CA ILE A 72 -3.72 -3.96 -16.37
C ILE A 72 -4.18 -5.41 -16.41
N ASP A 73 -3.24 -6.33 -16.15
CA ASP A 73 -3.50 -7.75 -15.99
C ASP A 73 -3.00 -8.18 -14.61
N ASP A 74 -3.92 -8.35 -13.68
CA ASP A 74 -3.68 -8.61 -12.25
C ASP A 74 -4.18 -9.99 -11.83
N ARG A 75 -4.02 -11.00 -12.70
CA ARG A 75 -4.38 -12.42 -12.45
C ARG A 75 -3.54 -13.08 -11.35
N ASP A 76 -3.46 -12.43 -10.19
CA ASP A 76 -2.73 -12.86 -9.03
C ASP A 76 -3.51 -13.94 -8.28
N ILE A 77 -2.79 -14.97 -7.83
CA ILE A 77 -3.32 -16.02 -6.96
C ILE A 77 -2.86 -15.72 -5.54
N MET A 78 -3.77 -15.18 -4.72
CA MET A 78 -3.48 -14.85 -3.33
C MET A 78 -3.74 -16.07 -2.44
N ILE A 79 -2.70 -16.86 -2.15
CA ILE A 79 -2.80 -18.03 -1.28
C ILE A 79 -2.59 -17.61 0.18
N SER A 80 -3.60 -17.80 1.02
CA SER A 80 -3.41 -17.80 2.47
C SER A 80 -2.85 -19.15 2.93
N ARG A 81 -1.97 -19.14 3.94
CA ARG A 81 -1.49 -20.37 4.55
C ARG A 81 -2.70 -21.14 5.14
N VAL A 82 -3.03 -22.30 4.56
CA VAL A 82 -3.87 -23.29 5.27
C VAL A 82 -3.05 -23.77 6.46
N ILE A 83 -3.36 -23.26 7.65
CA ILE A 83 -2.89 -23.92 8.87
C ILE A 83 -3.72 -25.20 8.96
N ARG A 84 -3.16 -26.32 8.48
CA ARG A 84 -3.64 -27.63 8.93
C ARG A 84 -3.41 -27.65 10.42
N SER A 85 -4.46 -27.79 11.21
CA SER A 85 -4.33 -28.14 12.61
C SER A 85 -3.69 -29.52 12.65
N GLU A 86 -2.37 -29.58 12.76
CA GLU A 86 -1.67 -30.79 13.18
C GLU A 86 -2.28 -31.19 14.54
N GLY A 87 -2.72 -32.45 14.61
CA GLY A 87 -3.61 -32.95 15.64
C GLY A 87 -3.12 -32.67 17.06
N VAL A 88 -3.98 -32.03 17.84
CA VAL A 88 -3.89 -32.04 19.29
C VAL A 88 -4.92 -33.06 19.78
N GLU A 89 -4.52 -34.34 19.82
CA GLU A 89 -5.14 -35.31 20.71
C GLU A 89 -4.61 -35.04 22.12
N ILE A 90 -5.42 -34.40 22.95
CA ILE A 90 -5.26 -34.48 24.39
C ILE A 90 -6.24 -35.56 24.86
N THR A 91 -5.73 -36.78 25.00
CA THR A 91 -6.40 -37.83 25.77
C THR A 91 -6.59 -37.37 27.21
N SER A 92 -7.73 -37.76 27.77
CA SER A 92 -8.31 -37.40 29.08
C SER A 92 -7.38 -37.55 30.27
#